data_AF-A0A175W563-F1
#
_entry.id   AF-A0A175W563-F1
#
_cell.length_a   1.000
_cell.length_b   1.000
_cell.length_c   1.000
_cell.angle_alpha   90.00
_cell.angle_beta   90.00
_cell.angle_gamma   90.00
#
_symmetry.space_group_name_H-M   'P 1'
#
loop_
_entity.id
_entity.type
_entity.pdbx_description
1 polymer ?
#
loop_
_entity_poly.entity_id
_entity_poly.type
_entity_poly.pdbx_seq_one_letter_code
_entity_poly.pdbx_strand_id
1 'polypeptide(L)'
;MRFLLLLSVAVAGISGSGIPRFTHASVAERHHVFPRQQNTTDWPYGPYRTEGRDIVDSRGDVVTLAGINWPLNGETMIPEGLEHASVESILDRIVGLGFNIIRMQAPSSLTSH
;
A
#
# COMPACT_ATOMS: atom_id res chain seq x y z
N MET A 1 19.69 27.42 58.63
CA MET A 1 19.11 26.18 59.21
C MET A 1 19.84 24.99 58.59
N ARG A 2 20.25 24.02 59.42
CA ARG A 2 21.21 22.93 59.15
C ARG A 2 20.88 22.13 57.88
N PHE A 3 21.79 22.13 56.90
CA PHE A 3 21.82 21.13 55.81
C PHE A 3 22.91 20.11 56.14
N LEU A 4 22.49 18.93 56.57
CA LEU A 4 23.33 17.73 56.72
C LEU A 4 23.73 17.25 55.32
N LEU A 5 24.99 17.48 54.93
CA LEU A 5 25.63 16.80 53.80
C LEU A 5 26.50 15.67 54.37
N LEU A 6 25.90 14.50 54.54
CA LEU A 6 26.64 13.26 54.83
C LEU A 6 27.16 12.69 53.51
N LEU A 7 28.46 12.92 53.31
CA LEU A 7 29.31 12.40 52.26
C LEU A 7 29.47 10.88 52.41
N SER A 8 28.73 10.07 51.65
CA SER A 8 28.97 8.63 51.58
C SER A 8 29.77 8.29 50.33
N VAL A 9 31.06 8.08 50.51
CA VAL A 9 32.00 7.56 49.52
C VAL A 9 31.73 6.07 49.36
N ALA A 10 31.06 5.66 48.28
CA ALA A 10 31.01 4.26 47.86
C ALA A 10 32.11 4.04 46.81
N VAL A 11 33.19 3.40 47.23
CA VAL A 11 34.36 3.06 46.40
C VAL A 11 33.94 2.07 45.30
N ALA A 12 34.39 2.38 44.09
CA ALA A 12 34.17 1.66 42.86
C ALA A 12 34.68 0.21 42.91
N GLY A 13 33.76 -0.75 42.85
CA GLY A 13 34.06 -2.12 42.45
C GLY A 13 34.12 -2.21 40.93
N ILE A 14 35.33 -2.15 40.38
CA ILE A 14 35.62 -2.27 38.94
C ILE A 14 35.89 -3.75 38.66
N SER A 15 34.90 -4.52 38.20
CA SER A 15 35.16 -5.88 37.71
C SER A 15 34.19 -6.26 36.61
N GLY A 16 34.72 -6.40 35.39
CA GLY A 16 34.13 -7.21 34.33
C GLY A 16 33.08 -6.54 33.46
N SER A 17 33.48 -5.54 32.68
CA SER A 17 32.71 -5.12 31.50
C SER A 17 32.73 -6.22 30.44
N GLY A 18 31.81 -7.18 30.55
CA GLY A 18 31.45 -8.05 29.43
C GLY A 18 30.91 -7.20 28.30
N ILE A 19 31.55 -7.28 27.13
CA ILE A 19 31.14 -6.57 25.92
C ILE A 19 29.68 -6.97 25.62
N PRO A 20 28.74 -6.01 25.57
CA PRO A 20 27.36 -6.33 25.23
C PRO A 20 27.33 -6.91 23.81
N ARG A 21 26.87 -8.15 23.69
CA ARG A 21 26.57 -8.76 22.41
C ARG A 21 25.39 -7.98 21.83
N PHE A 22 25.61 -7.27 20.72
CA PHE A 22 24.56 -6.63 19.95
C PHE A 22 23.58 -7.71 19.50
N THR A 23 22.48 -7.89 20.23
CA THR A 23 21.33 -8.63 19.71
C THR A 23 20.82 -7.81 18.55
N HIS A 24 20.85 -8.38 17.34
CA HIS A 24 20.17 -7.80 16.18
C HIS A 24 18.71 -7.60 16.58
N ALA A 25 18.33 -6.35 16.85
CA ALA A 25 16.93 -6.01 16.98
C ALA A 25 16.30 -6.41 15.65
N SER A 26 15.41 -7.41 15.68
CA SER A 26 14.60 -7.74 14.52
C SER A 26 13.95 -6.44 14.09
N VAL A 27 14.27 -5.97 12.89
CA VAL A 27 13.57 -4.87 12.25
C VAL A 27 12.18 -5.43 11.94
N ALA A 28 11.32 -5.44 12.95
CA ALA A 28 9.89 -5.52 12.77
C ALA A 28 9.49 -4.19 12.14
N GLU A 29 9.80 -4.07 10.86
CA GLU A 29 9.50 -2.91 10.05
C GLU A 29 8.00 -2.72 10.13
N ARG A 30 7.59 -1.72 10.91
CA ARG A 30 6.20 -1.32 11.04
C ARG A 30 5.82 -0.67 9.72
N HIS A 31 5.59 -1.48 8.69
CA HIS A 31 4.78 -1.05 7.58
C HIS A 31 3.43 -0.67 8.19
N HIS A 32 3.21 0.63 8.33
CA HIS A 32 1.92 1.19 8.66
C HIS A 32 1.00 0.91 7.47
N VAL A 33 0.56 -0.35 7.36
CA VAL A 33 -0.51 -0.73 6.47
C VAL A 33 -1.73 -0.02 7.02
N PHE A 34 -2.10 1.10 6.39
CA PHE A 34 -3.37 1.74 6.69
C PHE A 34 -4.44 0.66 6.54
N PRO A 35 -5.23 0.37 7.60
CA PRO A 35 -6.28 -0.62 7.49
C PRO A 35 -7.20 -0.19 6.37
N ARG A 36 -7.24 -0.97 5.30
CA ARG A 36 -8.12 -0.72 4.15
C ARG A 36 -9.54 -0.65 4.70
N GLN A 37 -10.19 0.51 4.58
CA GLN A 37 -11.63 0.61 4.85
C GLN A 37 -12.34 -0.25 3.81
N GLN A 38 -12.78 -1.44 4.22
CA GLN A 38 -13.55 -2.35 3.39
C GLN A 38 -15.00 -1.87 3.44
N ASN A 39 -15.35 -0.99 2.52
CA ASN A 39 -16.75 -0.67 2.28
C ASN A 39 -17.32 -1.72 1.31
N THR A 40 -18.13 -2.63 1.85
CA THR A 40 -18.83 -3.68 1.10
C THR A 40 -20.23 -3.24 0.66
N THR A 41 -20.73 -2.10 1.17
CA THR A 41 -22.10 -1.63 0.93
C THR A 41 -22.24 -0.71 -0.27
N ASP A 42 -21.14 -0.13 -0.74
CA ASP A 42 -21.12 0.74 -1.91
C ASP A 42 -20.34 0.10 -3.07
N TRP A 43 -20.64 0.55 -4.30
CA TRP A 43 -19.87 0.16 -5.47
C TRP A 43 -18.36 0.38 -5.22
N PRO A 44 -17.49 -0.58 -5.58
CA PRO A 44 -17.74 -1.76 -6.40
C PRO A 44 -18.10 -3.04 -5.63
N TYR A 45 -18.56 -2.95 -4.38
CA TYR A 45 -18.93 -4.08 -3.52
C TYR A 45 -17.79 -5.09 -3.29
N GLY A 46 -16.54 -4.61 -3.26
CA GLY A 46 -15.38 -5.44 -2.94
C GLY A 46 -15.33 -5.84 -1.45
N PRO A 47 -14.41 -6.73 -1.06
CA PRO A 47 -13.44 -7.43 -1.90
C PRO A 47 -14.08 -8.51 -2.78
N TYR A 48 -13.54 -8.70 -3.98
CA TYR A 48 -13.92 -9.83 -4.83
C TYR A 48 -13.27 -11.13 -4.34
N ARG A 49 -13.96 -12.25 -4.55
CA ARG A 49 -13.43 -13.61 -4.32
C ARG A 49 -13.76 -14.50 -5.51
N THR A 50 -13.13 -15.66 -5.60
CA THR A 50 -13.53 -16.70 -6.55
C THR A 50 -14.47 -17.69 -5.88
N GLU A 51 -15.48 -18.14 -6.63
CA GLU A 51 -16.40 -19.19 -6.21
C GLU A 51 -16.59 -20.17 -7.38
N GLY A 52 -15.92 -21.31 -7.30
CA GLY A 52 -15.79 -22.21 -8.45
C GLY A 52 -15.04 -21.55 -9.61
N ARG A 53 -15.72 -21.37 -10.75
CA ARG A 53 -15.16 -20.75 -11.96
C ARG A 53 -15.39 -19.23 -12.01
N ASP A 54 -16.24 -18.73 -11.14
CA ASP A 54 -16.75 -17.37 -11.20
C ASP A 54 -15.98 -16.46 -10.24
N ILE A 55 -15.93 -15.17 -10.58
CA ILE A 55 -15.52 -14.12 -9.66
C ILE A 55 -16.80 -13.51 -9.12
N VAL A 56 -16.90 -13.37 -7.80
CA VAL A 56 -18.08 -12.84 -7.12
C VAL A 56 -17.72 -11.68 -6.21
N ASP A 57 -18.65 -10.74 -6.08
CA ASP A 57 -18.53 -9.62 -5.15
C ASP A 57 -18.88 -10.00 -3.70
N SER A 58 -18.79 -9.04 -2.78
CA SER A 58 -19.11 -9.25 -1.36
C SER A 58 -20.59 -9.60 -1.11
N ARG A 59 -21.48 -9.35 -2.07
CA ARG A 59 -22.91 -9.71 -2.02
C ARG A 59 -23.18 -11.09 -2.65
N GLY A 60 -22.17 -11.67 -3.32
CA GLY A 60 -22.26 -12.95 -4.01
C GLY A 60 -22.68 -12.83 -5.48
N ASP A 61 -22.78 -11.62 -6.02
CA ASP A 61 -23.12 -11.41 -7.43
C ASP A 61 -21.91 -11.78 -8.31
N VAL A 62 -22.15 -12.51 -9.40
CA VAL A 62 -21.12 -12.84 -10.39
C VAL A 62 -20.69 -11.57 -11.12
N VAL A 63 -19.40 -11.27 -11.09
CA VAL A 63 -18.79 -10.12 -11.75
C VAL A 63 -17.95 -10.60 -12.94
N THR A 64 -18.31 -10.13 -14.13
CA THR A 64 -17.44 -10.28 -15.31
C THR A 64 -16.45 -9.13 -15.36
N LEU A 65 -15.15 -9.44 -15.30
CA LEU A 65 -14.10 -8.43 -15.42
C LEU A 65 -13.91 -8.07 -16.91
N ALA A 66 -14.47 -6.93 -17.30
CA ALA A 66 -14.37 -6.39 -18.66
C ALA A 66 -13.39 -5.21 -18.64
N GLY A 67 -12.14 -5.50 -18.98
CA GLY A 67 -11.03 -4.55 -18.86
C GLY A 67 -10.58 -3.93 -20.18
N ILE A 68 -10.07 -2.71 -20.11
CA ILE A 68 -9.28 -2.09 -21.18
C ILE A 68 -7.89 -1.69 -20.67
N ASN A 69 -6.95 -1.52 -21.58
CA ASN A 69 -5.67 -0.87 -21.27
C ASN A 69 -5.81 0.64 -21.53
N TRP A 70 -5.42 1.48 -20.57
CA TRP A 70 -5.22 2.91 -20.84
C TRP A 70 -3.74 3.12 -21.20
N PRO A 71 -3.43 3.60 -22.43
CA PRO A 71 -2.08 3.99 -22.80
C PRO A 71 -1.49 4.98 -21.82
N LEU A 72 -0.25 4.73 -21.41
CA LEU A 72 0.46 5.55 -20.44
C LEU A 72 1.74 6.05 -21.08
N ASN A 73 2.09 7.30 -20.82
CA ASN A 73 3.35 7.87 -21.26
C ASN A 73 4.52 7.12 -20.62
N GLY A 74 5.48 6.67 -21.43
CA GLY A 74 6.59 5.81 -20.98
C GLY A 74 7.49 6.44 -19.93
N GLU A 75 7.59 7.77 -19.91
CA GLU A 75 8.49 8.52 -19.02
C GLU A 75 7.75 9.13 -17.82
N THR A 76 6.59 9.76 -18.06
CA THR A 76 5.85 10.49 -17.02
C THR A 76 4.79 9.65 -16.32
N MET A 77 4.46 8.46 -16.85
CA MET A 77 3.40 7.60 -16.32
C MET A 77 2.03 8.30 -16.26
N ILE A 78 1.81 9.29 -17.12
CA ILE A 78 0.54 9.99 -17.28
C ILE A 78 -0.28 9.30 -18.39
N PRO A 79 -1.57 9.03 -18.20
CA PRO A 79 -2.41 8.48 -19.26
C PRO A 79 -2.50 9.42 -20.46
N GLU A 80 -2.30 8.87 -21.66
CA GLU A 80 -2.38 9.62 -22.91
C GLU A 80 -3.83 9.97 -23.25
N GLY A 81 -4.03 10.99 -24.09
CA GLY A 81 -5.34 11.43 -24.58
C GLY A 81 -6.01 12.49 -23.69
N LEU A 82 -5.41 12.86 -22.56
CA LEU A 82 -5.91 13.92 -21.68
C LEU A 82 -5.80 15.32 -22.30
N GLU A 83 -4.97 15.47 -23.31
CA GLU A 83 -4.88 16.64 -24.20
C GLU A 83 -6.09 16.75 -25.15
N HIS A 84 -6.85 15.67 -25.34
CA HIS A 84 -8.02 15.63 -26.23
C HIS A 84 -9.35 15.66 -25.49
N ALA A 85 -9.43 15.06 -24.30
CA ALA A 85 -10.65 14.98 -23.50
C ALA A 85 -10.34 14.95 -22.00
N SER A 86 -11.30 15.42 -21.19
CA SER A 86 -11.18 15.30 -19.74
C SER A 86 -11.22 13.83 -19.31
N VAL A 87 -10.63 13.54 -18.15
CA VAL A 87 -10.71 12.22 -17.50
C VAL A 87 -12.17 11.76 -17.40
N GLU A 88 -13.07 12.64 -16.96
CA GLU A 88 -14.51 12.35 -16.82
C GLU A 88 -15.13 11.91 -18.16
N SER A 89 -14.91 12.66 -19.24
CA SER A 89 -15.44 12.32 -20.57
C SER A 89 -14.91 10.98 -21.10
N ILE A 90 -13.64 10.66 -20.81
CA ILE A 90 -13.04 9.38 -21.17
C ILE A 90 -13.67 8.25 -20.34
N LEU A 91 -13.80 8.43 -19.03
CA LEU A 91 -14.40 7.45 -18.13
C LEU A 91 -15.88 7.19 -18.47
N ASP A 92 -16.65 8.23 -18.79
CA ASP A 92 -18.05 8.07 -19.22
C ASP A 92 -18.17 7.23 -20.48
N ARG A 93 -17.24 7.39 -21.44
CA ARG A 93 -17.19 6.53 -22.64
C ARG A 93 -16.83 5.09 -22.28
N ILE A 94 -15.87 4.88 -21.38
CA ILE A 94 -15.45 3.55 -20.94
C ILE A 94 -16.61 2.81 -20.25
N VAL A 95 -17.30 3.50 -19.34
CA VAL A 95 -18.49 2.99 -18.63
C VAL A 95 -19.63 2.76 -19.61
N GLY A 96 -19.86 3.69 -20.55
CA GLY A 96 -20.89 3.57 -21.59
C GLY A 96 -20.67 2.40 -22.54
N LEU A 97 -19.42 1.95 -22.72
CA LEU A 97 -19.05 0.75 -23.48
C LEU A 97 -19.15 -0.54 -22.65
N GLY A 98 -19.42 -0.46 -21.34
CA GLY A 98 -19.59 -1.61 -20.46
C GLY A 98 -18.30 -2.14 -19.83
N PHE A 99 -17.19 -1.39 -19.89
CA PHE A 99 -15.96 -1.77 -19.21
C PHE A 99 -15.97 -1.34 -17.74
N ASN A 100 -15.33 -2.13 -16.87
CA ASN A 100 -15.31 -1.91 -15.42
C ASN A 100 -13.92 -1.95 -14.78
N ILE A 101 -12.89 -2.26 -15.57
CA ILE A 101 -11.49 -2.22 -15.13
C ILE A 101 -10.66 -1.49 -16.16
N ILE A 102 -9.74 -0.66 -15.65
CA ILE A 102 -8.68 -0.07 -16.45
C ILE A 102 -7.36 -0.67 -15.97
N ARG A 103 -6.65 -1.33 -16.87
CA ARG A 103 -5.28 -1.78 -16.64
C ARG A 103 -4.33 -0.64 -17.00
N MET A 104 -3.55 -0.23 -16.02
CA MET A 104 -2.41 0.66 -16.23
C MET A 104 -1.19 -0.16 -16.65
N GLN A 105 -0.43 0.37 -17.59
CA GLN A 105 0.82 -0.22 -18.02
C GLN A 105 1.95 0.13 -17.04
N ALA A 106 2.88 -0.79 -16.86
CA ALA A 106 4.10 -0.53 -16.09
C ALA A 106 5.06 0.34 -16.94
N PRO A 107 5.95 1.13 -16.31
CA PRO A 107 6.95 1.89 -17.04
C PRO A 107 7.88 0.97 -17.84
N SER A 108 8.29 1.41 -19.03
CA SER A 108 9.24 0.67 -19.87
C SER A 108 10.62 0.54 -19.21
N SER A 109 11.00 1.47 -18.34
CA SER A 109 12.29 1.46 -17.62
C SER A 109 12.48 0.24 -16.71
N LEU A 110 11.40 -0.46 -16.33
CA LEU A 110 11.48 -1.72 -15.59
C LEU A 110 11.75 -2.94 -16.48
N THR A 111 11.73 -2.78 -17.80
CA THR A 111 11.94 -3.88 -18.77
C THR A 111 13.27 -3.82 -19.51
N SER A 112 14.04 -2.75 -19.35
CA SER A 112 15.40 -2.65 -19.90
C SER A 112 16.42 -3.26 -18.92
N HIS A 113 16.70 -4.55 -19.07
CA HIS A 113 17.85 -5.23 -18.49
C HIS A 113 18.59 -6.01 -19.56
#